data_AF-A0A2A3E181-F1
#
_entry.id   AF-A0A2A3E181-F1
#
_cell.length_a   1.000
_cell.length_b   1.000
_cell.length_c   1.000
_cell.angle_alpha   90.00
_cell.angle_beta   90.00
_cell.angle_gamma   90.00
#
_symmetry.space_group_name_H-M   'P 1'
#
loop_
_entity.id
_entity.type
_entity.pdbx_description
1 polymer ?
#
loop_
_entity_poly.entity_id
_entity_poly.type
_entity_poly.pdbx_seq_one_letter_code
_entity_poly.pdbx_strand_id
1 'polypeptide(L)'
;MVLESLVNTKIVLYLENYESLIERMIELHTFASLPSVLLIDDFDAYINDYKETEISQDLHIARICSLILDTMNSCARILKINVYICAWSFSGINDICTYTIYFINIWNVMNEEENNTIFLQKYLQKTFTEQCPSYRYCKLEDGTRDIFGK
;
A
#
# COMPACT_ATOMS: atom_id res chain seq x y z
N MET A 1 7.65 13.73 1.53
CA MET A 1 8.38 12.53 1.07
C MET A 1 9.37 12.95 -0.01
N VAL A 2 10.64 13.15 0.35
CA VAL A 2 11.70 13.42 -0.64
C VAL A 2 12.08 12.08 -1.25
N LEU A 3 11.84 11.93 -2.55
CA LEU A 3 12.34 10.80 -3.33
C LEU A 3 13.57 11.28 -4.08
N GLU A 4 14.74 11.10 -3.48
CA GLU A 4 16.01 11.24 -4.20
C GLU A 4 16.11 10.20 -5.31
N SER A 5 16.71 10.65 -6.40
CA SER A 5 16.84 9.98 -7.69
C SER A 5 17.69 8.71 -7.60
N LEU A 6 17.06 7.57 -7.86
CA LEU A 6 17.68 6.40 -8.46
C LEU A 6 16.78 6.00 -9.62
N VAL A 7 17.37 5.52 -10.71
CA VAL A 7 16.70 5.04 -11.92
C VAL A 7 15.76 3.89 -11.53
N ASN A 8 14.56 4.23 -11.06
CA ASN A 8 13.59 3.33 -10.47
C ASN A 8 12.27 3.56 -11.20
N THR A 9 11.89 2.62 -12.05
CA THR A 9 10.58 2.65 -12.67
C THR A 9 9.53 2.47 -11.56
N LYS A 10 8.73 3.52 -11.35
CA LYS A 10 7.58 3.49 -10.46
C LYS A 10 6.34 3.31 -11.31
N ILE A 11 5.50 2.36 -10.95
CA ILE A 11 4.20 2.17 -11.59
C ILE A 11 3.13 2.48 -10.55
N VAL A 12 2.23 3.39 -10.91
CA VAL A 12 1.01 3.68 -10.16
C VAL A 12 -0.14 2.99 -10.88
N LEU A 13 -0.87 2.15 -10.16
CA LEU A 13 -2.03 1.48 -10.70
C LEU A 13 -3.31 2.17 -10.25
N TYR A 14 -4.08 2.62 -11.25
CA TYR A 14 -5.46 3.05 -11.13
C TYR A 14 -6.28 2.10 -12.01
N LEU A 15 -6.78 1.03 -11.42
CA LEU A 15 -7.53 -0.01 -12.14
C LEU A 15 -8.92 -0.13 -11.52
N GLU A 16 -9.91 -0.44 -12.33
CA GLU A 16 -11.32 -0.38 -11.92
C GLU A 16 -11.72 -1.55 -11.02
N ASN A 17 -11.11 -2.73 -11.22
CA ASN A 17 -11.52 -3.96 -10.55
C ASN A 17 -10.37 -4.99 -10.44
N TYR A 18 -10.64 -6.10 -9.75
CA TYR A 18 -9.68 -7.19 -9.54
C TYR A 18 -9.19 -7.84 -10.85
N GLU A 19 -10.06 -8.03 -11.84
CA GLU A 19 -9.68 -8.64 -13.12
C GLU A 19 -8.63 -7.80 -13.85
N SER A 20 -8.84 -6.48 -13.89
CA SER A 20 -7.91 -5.52 -14.47
C SER A 20 -6.55 -5.56 -13.77
N LEU A 21 -6.54 -5.76 -12.44
CA LEU A 21 -5.31 -5.93 -11.66
C LEU A 21 -4.56 -7.20 -12.08
N ILE A 22 -5.26 -8.33 -12.23
CA ILE A 22 -4.63 -9.59 -12.68
C ILE A 22 -4.03 -9.43 -14.06
N GLU A 23 -4.78 -8.90 -15.02
CA GLU A 23 -4.31 -8.71 -16.39
C GLU A 23 -3.03 -7.88 -16.39
N ARG A 24 -3.03 -6.76 -15.65
CA ARG A 24 -1.84 -5.92 -15.53
C ARG A 24 -0.66 -6.63 -14.85
N MET A 25 -0.91 -7.46 -13.84
CA MET A 25 0.12 -8.29 -13.18
C MET A 25 0.70 -9.34 -14.13
N ILE A 26 -0.14 -9.94 -14.99
CA ILE A 26 0.32 -10.90 -16.00
C ILE A 26 1.15 -10.17 -17.05
N GLU A 27 0.69 -9.03 -17.54
CA GLU A 27 1.35 -8.26 -18.60
C GLU A 27 2.66 -7.60 -18.17
N LEU A 28 3.00 -7.60 -16.88
CA LEU A 28 4.20 -6.93 -16.36
C LEU A 28 5.50 -7.36 -17.04
N HIS A 29 5.59 -8.61 -17.50
CA HIS A 29 6.74 -9.10 -18.27
C HIS A 29 6.90 -8.45 -19.65
N THR A 30 5.85 -7.82 -20.19
CA THR A 30 5.85 -7.14 -21.50
C THR A 30 6.35 -5.70 -21.40
N PHE A 31 6.50 -5.16 -20.19
CA PHE A 31 6.89 -3.77 -19.98
C PHE A 31 8.36 -3.58 -20.39
N ALA A 32 8.65 -2.47 -21.08
CA ALA A 32 10.01 -2.11 -21.47
C ALA A 32 10.98 -2.01 -20.27
N SER A 33 10.44 -1.73 -19.08
CA SER A 33 11.17 -1.77 -17.81
C SER A 33 10.26 -2.28 -16.69
N LEU A 34 10.75 -3.23 -15.90
CA LEU A 34 10.04 -3.74 -14.74
C LEU A 34 10.04 -2.71 -13.59
N PRO A 35 8.98 -2.64 -12.78
CA PRO A 35 8.91 -1.72 -11.65
C PRO A 35 9.80 -2.17 -10.49
N SER A 36 10.43 -1.21 -9.84
CA SER A 36 11.01 -1.39 -8.51
C SER A 36 10.10 -0.90 -7.40
N VAL A 37 9.06 -0.12 -7.73
CA VAL A 37 8.03 0.31 -6.79
C VAL A 37 6.66 0.17 -7.45
N LEU A 38 5.76 -0.52 -6.76
CA LEU A 38 4.35 -0.62 -7.11
C LEU A 38 3.52 0.18 -6.10
N LEU A 39 2.81 1.18 -6.60
CA LEU A 39 1.86 1.97 -5.82
C LEU A 39 0.44 1.58 -6.23
N ILE A 40 -0.34 1.09 -5.28
CA ILE A 40 -1.74 0.74 -5.47
C ILE A 40 -2.57 1.75 -4.70
N ASP A 41 -3.24 2.62 -5.44
CA ASP A 41 -4.24 3.51 -4.87
C ASP A 41 -5.56 2.77 -4.71
N ASP A 42 -6.33 3.15 -3.69
CA ASP A 42 -7.63 2.56 -3.35
C ASP A 42 -7.68 1.02 -3.44
N PHE A 43 -6.85 0.35 -2.63
CA PHE A 43 -6.78 -1.11 -2.58
C PHE A 43 -8.13 -1.77 -2.26
N ASP A 44 -9.02 -1.02 -1.62
CA ASP A 44 -10.40 -1.43 -1.32
C ASP A 44 -11.19 -1.79 -2.58
N ALA A 45 -10.92 -1.16 -3.72
CA ALA A 45 -11.57 -1.45 -4.99
C ALA A 45 -11.36 -2.91 -5.44
N TYR A 46 -10.19 -3.49 -5.16
CA TYR A 46 -9.86 -4.86 -5.60
C TYR A 46 -10.34 -5.92 -4.61
N ILE A 47 -10.28 -5.62 -3.32
CA ILE A 47 -10.61 -6.58 -2.26
C ILE A 47 -12.11 -6.68 -1.97
N ASN A 48 -12.92 -5.70 -2.39
CA ASN A 48 -14.37 -5.70 -2.12
C ASN A 48 -15.19 -6.47 -3.18
N ASP A 49 -14.58 -6.83 -4.32
CA ASP A 49 -15.21 -7.62 -5.39
C ASP A 49 -15.60 -9.05 -4.95
N TYR A 50 -15.14 -9.53 -3.80
CA TYR A 50 -15.51 -10.86 -3.27
C TYR A 50 -17.03 -11.02 -3.09
N LYS A 51 -17.78 -9.92 -2.91
CA LYS A 51 -19.23 -9.94 -2.69
C LYS A 51 -20.01 -10.54 -3.86
N GLU A 52 -19.42 -10.55 -5.05
CA GLU A 52 -20.00 -11.15 -6.25
C GLU A 52 -19.66 -12.65 -6.39
N THR A 53 -18.93 -13.22 -5.43
CA THR A 53 -18.43 -14.61 -5.45
C THR A 53 -18.82 -15.39 -4.18
N GLU A 54 -18.80 -16.72 -4.22
CA GLU A 54 -19.02 -17.58 -3.04
C GLU A 54 -17.80 -17.67 -2.11
N ILE A 55 -16.78 -16.83 -2.30
CA ILE A 55 -15.50 -16.90 -1.60
C ILE A 55 -15.53 -15.99 -0.36
N SER A 56 -14.92 -16.44 0.75
CA SER A 56 -14.76 -15.58 1.93
C SER A 56 -13.83 -14.39 1.64
N GLN A 57 -14.11 -13.25 2.28
CA GLN A 57 -13.31 -12.03 2.14
C GLN A 57 -11.82 -12.28 2.41
N ASP A 58 -11.49 -13.00 3.49
CA ASP A 58 -10.11 -13.31 3.87
C ASP A 58 -9.38 -14.09 2.77
N LEU A 59 -10.05 -15.04 2.13
CA LEU A 59 -9.45 -15.84 1.05
C LEU A 59 -9.25 -14.99 -0.21
N HIS A 60 -10.16 -14.07 -0.49
CA HIS A 60 -10.03 -13.12 -1.60
C HIS A 60 -8.86 -12.15 -1.37
N ILE A 61 -8.75 -11.55 -0.19
CA ILE A 61 -7.62 -10.71 0.22
C ILE A 61 -6.31 -11.50 0.09
N ALA A 62 -6.28 -12.72 0.63
CA ALA A 62 -5.11 -13.60 0.56
C ALA A 62 -4.65 -13.84 -0.88
N ARG A 63 -5.58 -14.12 -1.81
CA ARG A 63 -5.28 -14.32 -3.22
C ARG A 63 -4.69 -13.08 -3.87
N ILE A 64 -5.29 -11.92 -3.67
CA ILE A 64 -4.81 -10.65 -4.23
C ILE A 64 -3.41 -10.31 -3.70
N CYS A 65 -3.22 -10.37 -2.38
CA CYS A 65 -1.93 -10.08 -1.77
C CYS A 65 -0.84 -11.06 -2.27
N SER A 66 -1.16 -12.35 -2.39
CA SER A 66 -0.21 -13.36 -2.87
C SER A 66 0.17 -13.11 -4.33
N LEU A 67 -0.80 -12.79 -5.19
CA LEU A 67 -0.55 -12.46 -6.60
C LEU A 67 0.39 -11.25 -6.74
N ILE A 68 0.12 -10.17 -6.01
CA ILE A 68 0.94 -8.95 -6.05
C ILE A 68 2.36 -9.24 -5.56
N LEU A 69 2.48 -9.96 -4.43
CA LEU A 69 3.78 -10.31 -3.86
C LEU A 69 4.59 -11.21 -4.80
N ASP A 70 3.99 -12.23 -5.40
CA ASP A 70 4.67 -13.13 -6.33
C ASP A 70 5.15 -12.40 -7.58
N THR A 71 4.32 -11.48 -8.09
CA THR A 71 4.66 -10.66 -9.25
C THR A 71 5.85 -9.74 -8.96
N MET A 72 5.82 -9.05 -7.82
CA MET A 72 6.90 -8.15 -7.44
C MET A 72 8.16 -8.90 -7.01
N ASN A 73 8.05 -10.05 -6.34
CA ASN A 73 9.20 -10.92 -6.07
C ASN A 73 9.85 -11.41 -7.36
N SER A 74 9.06 -11.66 -8.41
CA SER A 74 9.58 -11.97 -9.74
C SER A 74 10.33 -10.78 -10.35
N CYS A 75 9.80 -9.56 -10.22
CA CYS A 75 10.52 -8.34 -10.59
C CYS A 75 11.84 -8.19 -9.83
N ALA A 76 11.85 -8.42 -8.52
CA ALA A 76 13.04 -8.35 -7.68
C ALA A 76 14.13 -9.34 -8.13
N ARG A 77 13.75 -10.58 -8.46
CA ARG A 77 14.68 -11.60 -8.98
C ARG A 77 15.33 -11.18 -10.30
N ILE A 78 14.57 -10.58 -11.20
CA ILE A 78 15.08 -10.14 -12.52
C ILE A 78 15.95 -8.90 -12.36
N LEU A 79 15.48 -7.91 -11.60
CA LEU A 79 16.17 -6.63 -11.41
C LEU A 79 17.36 -6.71 -10.46
N LYS A 80 17.44 -7.75 -9.61
CA LYS A 80 18.46 -7.95 -8.56
C LYS A 80 18.56 -6.79 -7.56
N ILE A 81 17.42 -6.16 -7.27
CA ILE A 81 17.29 -5.07 -6.30
C ILE A 81 16.07 -5.32 -5.41
N ASN A 82 16.02 -4.59 -4.29
CA ASN A 82 14.81 -4.53 -3.48
C ASN A 82 13.69 -3.85 -4.26
N VAL A 83 12.50 -4.45 -4.21
CA VAL A 83 11.28 -3.85 -4.74
C VAL A 83 10.32 -3.55 -3.60
N TYR A 84 9.46 -2.57 -3.79
CA TYR A 84 8.54 -2.09 -2.77
C TYR A 84 7.11 -2.10 -3.28
N ILE A 85 6.19 -2.50 -2.40
CA ILE A 85 4.75 -2.40 -2.63
C ILE A 85 4.20 -1.45 -1.58
N CYS A 86 3.43 -0.46 -2.01
CA CYS A 86 2.65 0.39 -1.12
C CYS A 86 1.20 0.36 -1.59
N ALA A 87 0.30 0.00 -0.69
CA ALA A 87 -1.12 -0.05 -0.94
C ALA A 87 -1.82 0.91 0.03
N TRP A 88 -2.77 1.69 -0.49
CA TRP A 88 -3.64 2.54 0.32
C TRP A 88 -5.00 1.86 0.50
N SER A 89 -5.52 1.80 1.72
CA SER A 89 -6.85 1.24 2.00
C SER A 89 -7.53 2.08 3.08
N PHE A 90 -8.78 2.47 2.82
CA PHE A 90 -9.67 3.14 3.77
C PHE A 90 -10.34 2.12 4.70
N SER A 91 -10.62 0.90 4.21
CA SER A 91 -11.31 -0.14 4.98
C SER A 91 -10.38 -1.05 5.78
N GLY A 92 -9.08 -1.02 5.51
CA GLY A 92 -8.08 -1.95 6.06
C GLY A 92 -7.94 -1.93 7.58
N ILE A 93 -8.43 -0.87 8.24
CA ILE A 93 -8.50 -0.78 9.70
C ILE A 93 -9.47 -1.82 10.29
N ASN A 94 -10.52 -2.20 9.56
CA ASN A 94 -11.56 -3.11 10.07
C ASN A 94 -11.11 -4.59 10.10
N ASP A 95 -10.14 -4.97 9.25
CA ASP A 95 -9.58 -6.33 9.22
C ASP A 95 -8.05 -6.31 9.10
N ILE A 96 -7.41 -5.56 9.99
CA ILE A 96 -5.96 -5.36 9.97
C ILE A 96 -5.16 -6.66 10.15
N CYS A 97 -5.76 -7.67 10.79
CA CYS A 97 -5.15 -8.98 11.04
C CYS A 97 -4.76 -9.67 9.74
N THR A 98 -5.64 -9.71 8.74
CA THR A 98 -5.36 -10.34 7.44
C THR A 98 -4.23 -9.62 6.70
N TYR A 99 -4.18 -8.29 6.75
CA TYR A 99 -3.12 -7.51 6.09
C TYR A 99 -1.75 -7.67 6.75
N THR A 100 -1.68 -7.86 8.07
CA THR A 100 -0.40 -8.02 8.79
C THR A 100 0.39 -9.27 8.36
N ILE A 101 -0.26 -10.23 7.72
CA ILE A 101 0.40 -11.41 7.12
C ILE A 101 1.25 -11.01 5.92
N TYR A 102 0.81 -10.01 5.14
CA TYR A 102 1.39 -9.63 3.86
C TYR A 102 2.18 -8.32 3.91
N PHE A 103 1.82 -7.41 4.81
CA PHE A 103 2.41 -6.08 4.95
C PHE A 103 3.04 -5.90 6.33
N ILE A 104 4.34 -5.58 6.33
CA ILE A 104 5.15 -5.43 7.56
C ILE A 104 5.10 -3.99 8.09
N ASN A 105 4.85 -3.01 7.22
CA ASN A 105 4.93 -1.59 7.55
C ASN A 105 3.58 -0.90 7.34
N ILE A 106 2.63 -1.20 8.22
CA ILE A 106 1.27 -0.65 8.18
C ILE A 106 1.23 0.66 8.98
N TRP A 107 0.64 1.69 8.38
CA TRP A 107 0.46 3.01 9.00
C TRP A 107 -1.01 3.38 8.97
N ASN A 108 -1.55 3.72 10.15
CA ASN A 108 -2.85 4.34 10.26
C ASN A 108 -2.70 5.82 9.92
N VAL A 109 -3.56 6.32 9.05
CA VAL A 109 -3.59 7.72 8.67
C VAL A 109 -4.93 8.30 9.07
N MET A 110 -4.90 9.33 9.91
CA MET A 110 -6.08 10.03 10.40
C MET A 110 -5.99 11.51 10.04
N ASN A 111 -7.07 12.06 9.49
CA ASN A 111 -7.20 13.50 9.29
C ASN A 111 -7.75 14.11 10.59
N GLU A 112 -6.98 14.99 11.21
CA GLU A 112 -7.39 15.79 12.36
C GLU A 112 -7.89 17.15 11.83
N GLU A 113 -9.15 17.19 11.36
CA GLU A 113 -9.73 18.36 10.67
C GLU A 113 -9.65 19.65 11.50
N GLU A 114 -9.86 19.55 12.82
CA GLU A 114 -9.82 20.70 13.73
C GLU A 114 -8.47 21.45 13.71
N ASN A 115 -7.37 20.73 13.48
CA ASN A 115 -6.02 21.28 13.49
C ASN A 115 -5.41 21.39 12.08
N ASN A 116 -6.17 21.01 11.05
CA ASN A 116 -5.67 20.88 9.68
C ASN A 116 -4.37 20.02 9.62
N THR A 117 -4.32 18.97 10.43
CA THR A 117 -3.19 18.05 10.54
C THR A 117 -3.54 16.65 10.06
N ILE A 118 -2.53 15.93 9.60
CA ILE A 118 -2.57 14.50 9.29
C ILE A 118 -1.73 13.80 10.34
N PHE A 119 -2.36 12.90 11.08
CA PHE A 119 -1.68 12.06 12.06
C PHE A 119 -1.39 10.69 11.45
N LEU A 120 -0.11 10.32 11.43
CA LEU A 120 0.39 9.01 11.02
C LEU A 120 0.80 8.23 12.27
N GLN A 121 0.29 7.03 12.43
CA GLN A 121 0.69 6.12 13.51
C GLN A 121 1.02 4.75 12.95
N LYS A 122 2.24 4.26 13.24
CA LYS A 122 2.61 2.91 12.84
C LYS A 122 1.78 1.89 13.61
N TYR A 123 1.20 0.93 12.91
CA TYR A 123 0.52 -0.20 13.54
C TYR A 123 1.57 -1.18 14.09
N LEU A 124 1.46 -1.50 15.38
CA LEU A 124 2.28 -2.53 16.04
C LEU A 124 1.36 -3.56 16.71
N GLN A 125 1.60 -4.83 16.42
CA GLN A 125 0.89 -5.94 17.04
C GLN A 125 1.42 -6.12 18.48
N LYS A 126 0.82 -5.40 19.44
CA LYS A 126 0.95 -5.57 20.91
C LYS A 126 2.30 -6.13 21.42
N THR A 127 3.33 -5.30 21.46
CA THR A 127 4.37 -5.41 22.48
C THR A 127 4.32 -4.16 23.35
N PHE A 128 3.96 -4.36 24.62
CA PHE A 128 3.43 -3.36 25.55
C PHE A 128 4.45 -2.36 26.15
N THR A 129 5.60 -2.11 25.51
CA THR A 129 6.68 -1.35 26.16
C THR A 129 7.29 -0.21 25.33
N GLU A 130 6.99 -0.09 24.04
CA GLU A 130 7.52 0.98 23.20
C GLU A 130 6.39 1.83 22.63
N GLN A 131 6.53 3.16 22.73
CA GLN A 131 5.61 4.09 22.06
C GLN A 131 5.64 3.80 20.55
N CYS A 132 4.47 3.54 19.96
CA CYS A 132 4.35 3.39 18.50
C CYS A 132 4.90 4.65 17.82
N PRO A 133 5.81 4.52 16.84
CA PRO A 133 6.25 5.65 16.04
C PRO A 133 5.04 6.38 15.47
N SER A 134 4.95 7.68 15.74
CA SER A 134 3.88 8.51 15.25
C SER A 134 4.40 9.88 14.84
N TYR A 135 3.76 10.46 13.83
CA TYR A 135 4.16 11.71 13.22
C TYR A 135 2.91 12.54 12.95
N ARG A 136 3.01 13.86 13.13
CA ARG A 136 1.99 14.81 12.68
C ARG A 136 2.53 15.64 11.54
N TYR A 137 1.69 15.84 10.52
CA TYR A 137 1.98 16.69 9.38
C TYR A 137 0.93 17.79 9.30
N CYS A 138 1.32 19.04 9.09
CA CYS A 138 0.40 20.11 8.73
C CYS A 138 0.02 20.00 7.26
N LYS A 139 -1.26 20.21 6.96
CA LYS A 139 -1.72 20.44 5.60
C LYS A 139 -1.67 21.95 5.36
N LEU A 140 -0.75 22.40 4.52
CA LEU A 140 -0.65 23.80 4.13
C LEU A 140 -1.80 24.16 3.17
N GLU A 141 -2.11 25.45 3.05
CA GLU A 141 -3.25 25.95 2.25
C GLU A 141 -3.14 25.59 0.75
N ASP A 142 -1.93 25.38 0.25
CA ASP A 142 -1.63 24.96 -1.12
C ASP A 142 -1.74 23.42 -1.33
N GLY A 143 -2.09 22.67 -0.27
CA GLY A 143 -2.15 21.21 -0.27
C GLY A 143 -0.82 20.52 0.03
N THR A 144 0.27 21.27 0.23
CA THR A 144 1.58 20.74 0.62
C THR A 144 1.53 20.21 2.05
N ARG A 145 2.25 19.12 2.34
CA ARG A 145 2.28 18.47 3.66
C ARG A 145 3.65 18.66 4.30
N ASP A 146 3.72 19.36 5.44
CA ASP A 146 4.97 19.62 6.19
C ASP A 146 4.94 18.93 7.57
N ILE A 147 6.10 18.52 8.11
CA ILE A 147 6.19 17.82 9.40
C ILE A 147 6.06 18.83 10.54
N PHE A 148 5.26 18.51 11.56
CA PHE A 148 5.23 19.29 12.79
C PHE A 148 6.55 19.09 13.57
N GLY A 149 7.38 20.13 13.63
CA GLY A 149 8.46 20.28 14.62
C GLY A 149 9.85 19.79 14.22
N LYS A 150 10.79 20.74 14.21
CA LYS A 150 11.89 20.74 15.20
C LYS A 150 11.51 21.69 16.32
#